data_AF-A0A2V7KF45-F1
#
_entry.id   AF-A0A2V7KF45-F1
#
_cell.length_a   1.000
_cell.length_b   1.000
_cell.length_c   1.000
_cell.angle_alpha   90.00
_cell.angle_beta   90.00
_cell.angle_gamma   90.00
#
_symmetry.space_group_name_H-M   'P 1'
#
loop_
_entity.id
_entity.type
_entity.pdbx_description
1 polymer ?
#
loop_
_entity_poly.entity_id
_entity_poly.type
_entity_poly.pdbx_seq_one_letter_code
_entity_poly.pdbx_strand_id
1 'polypeptide(L)' 'MIALLAMLVLQQGPAVTAIRAGTLIDGTGAAPVKNAVILVQGDRITAVGTNVPVPAGATVVDLSGATVLPGFIDAHVHL' A
#
# COMPACT_ATOMS: atom_id res chain seq x y z
N MET A 1 -23.56 35.84 21.65
CA MET A 1 -22.13 35.62 21.38
C MET A 1 -21.63 34.57 22.38
N ILE A 2 -22.03 33.31 22.18
CA ILE A 2 -21.63 32.16 22.99
C ILE A 2 -21.11 31.14 21.98
N ALA A 3 -19.84 30.78 22.17
CA ALA A 3 -19.01 30.05 21.23
C ALA A 3 -19.53 28.62 21.01
N LEU A 4 -19.94 28.33 19.78
CA LEU A 4 -20.11 26.97 19.28
C LEU A 4 -18.72 26.46 18.87
N LEU A 5 -17.98 25.89 19.82
CA LEU A 5 -16.74 25.17 19.56
C LEU A 5 -17.13 23.86 18.85
N ALA A 6 -17.25 23.93 17.53
CA ALA A 6 -17.47 22.75 16.71
C ALA A 6 -16.26 21.84 16.87
N MET A 7 -16.48 20.71 17.55
CA MET A 7 -15.55 19.59 17.61
C MET A 7 -15.24 19.17 16.17
N LEU A 8 -14.06 19.53 15.68
CA LEU A 8 -13.55 19.05 14.41
C LEU A 8 -13.23 17.57 14.60
N VAL A 9 -14.21 16.71 14.36
CA VAL A 9 -13.96 15.29 14.17
C VAL A 9 -13.11 15.19 12.91
N LEU A 10 -11.80 15.03 13.07
CA LEU A 10 -10.92 14.66 11.97
C LEU A 10 -11.31 13.25 11.55
N GLN A 11 -12.19 13.15 10.56
CA GLN A 11 -12.51 11.90 9.90
C GLN A 11 -11.20 11.36 9.32
N GLN A 12 -10.59 10.39 10.00
CA GLN A 12 -9.39 9.73 9.50
C GLN A 12 -9.82 9.01 8.22
N GLY A 13 -9.32 9.48 7.08
CA GLY A 13 -9.43 8.73 5.84
C GLY A 13 -8.90 7.30 6.05
N PRO A 14 -9.34 6.32 5.25
CA PRO A 14 -8.93 4.94 5.46
C PRO A 14 -7.40 4.85 5.53
N ALA A 15 -6.88 4.20 6.58
CA ALA A 15 -5.46 4.14 6.86
C ALA A 15 -4.70 3.62 5.63
N VAL A 16 -3.67 4.36 5.22
CA VAL A 16 -2.84 4.01 4.07
C VAL A 16 -1.60 3.26 4.57
N THR A 17 -1.32 2.12 3.96
CA THR A 17 -0.06 1.38 4.14
C THR A 17 0.77 1.55 2.88
N ALA A 18 2.02 1.99 3.04
CA ALA A 18 3.00 2.10 1.97
C ALA A 18 4.03 0.98 2.11
N ILE A 19 4.06 0.06 1.15
CA ILE A 19 5.03 -1.04 1.11
C ILE A 19 6.15 -0.62 0.17
N ARG A 20 7.39 -0.58 0.67
CA ARG A 20 8.60 -0.34 -0.14
C ARG A 20 9.20 -1.69 -0.50
N ALA A 21 9.22 -2.03 -1.78
CA ALA A 21 9.73 -3.30 -2.27
C ALA A 21 11.09 -3.11 -2.96
N GLY A 22 12.08 -3.93 -2.60
CA GLY A 22 13.36 -3.95 -3.30
C GLY A 22 13.22 -4.39 -4.75
N THR A 23 12.47 -5.47 -4.97
CA THR A 23 12.06 -5.95 -6.30
C THR A 23 10.57 -6.27 -6.29
N LEU A 24 9.85 -5.85 -7.31
CA LEU A 24 8.44 -6.15 -7.53
C LEU A 24 8.28 -6.98 -8.80
N ILE A 25 7.59 -8.11 -8.68
CA ILE A 25 7.05 -8.88 -9.80
C ILE A 25 5.54 -8.65 -9.78
N ASP A 26 5.00 -7.94 -10.77
CA ASP A 26 3.60 -7.48 -10.74
C ASP A 26 2.58 -8.47 -11.33
N GLY A 27 3.06 -9.59 -11.88
CA GLY A 27 2.21 -10.62 -12.48
C GLY A 27 1.72 -10.30 -13.90
N THR A 28 2.11 -9.17 -14.50
CA THR A 28 1.73 -8.82 -15.88
C THR A 28 2.58 -9.53 -16.95
N GLY A 29 3.65 -10.20 -16.53
CA GLY A 29 4.66 -10.78 -17.43
C GLY A 29 5.76 -9.80 -17.85
N ALA A 30 5.67 -8.53 -17.43
CA ALA A 30 6.75 -7.57 -17.61
C ALA A 30 8.00 -7.91 -16.78
N ALA A 31 9.12 -7.25 -17.09
CA ALA A 31 10.35 -7.39 -16.33
C ALA A 31 10.16 -6.89 -14.88
N PRO A 32 10.87 -7.48 -13.89
CA PRO A 32 10.78 -7.04 -12.50
C PRO A 32 11.14 -5.57 -12.30
N VAL A 33 10.38 -4.87 -11.46
CA VAL A 33 10.56 -3.45 -11.14
C VAL A 33 11.40 -3.31 -9.87
N LYS A 34 12.45 -2.49 -9.89
CA LYS A 34 13.30 -2.23 -8.70
C LYS A 34 12.80 -1.03 -7.92
N ASN A 35 12.98 -1.05 -6.59
CA ASN A 35 12.66 0.05 -5.68
C ASN A 35 11.22 0.56 -5.86
N ALA A 36 10.26 -0.37 -5.93
CA ALA A 36 8.86 -0.03 -6.12
C ALA A 36 8.19 0.33 -4.80
N VAL A 37 7.17 1.19 -4.88
CA VAL A 37 6.28 1.52 -3.77
C VAL A 37 4.86 1.09 -4.14
N ILE A 38 4.19 0.42 -3.21
CA ILE A 38 2.81 -0.03 -3.32
C ILE A 38 2.01 0.68 -2.24
N LEU A 39 0.95 1.40 -2.61
CA LEU A 39 0.02 2.00 -1.67
C LEU A 39 -1.21 1.11 -1.54
N VAL A 40 -1.53 0.75 -0.30
CA VAL A 40 -2.69 -0.04 0.08
C VAL A 40 -3.58 0.81 0.97
N GLN A 41 -4.86 0.87 0.64
CA GLN A 41 -5.87 1.58 1.41
C GLN A 41 -7.03 0.62 1.68
N GLY A 42 -7.16 0.17 2.93
CA GLY A 42 -8.10 -0.90 3.27
C GLY A 42 -7.78 -2.19 2.53
N ASP A 43 -8.70 -2.64 1.67
CA ASP A 43 -8.62 -3.87 0.88
C ASP A 43 -8.14 -3.65 -0.57
N ARG A 44 -7.79 -2.40 -0.93
CA ARG A 44 -7.40 -2.04 -2.31
C ARG A 44 -5.99 -1.52 -2.41
N ILE A 45 -5.32 -1.91 -3.48
CA ILE A 45 -4.10 -1.27 -3.95
C ILE A 45 -4.51 -0.03 -4.76
N THR A 46 -4.06 1.16 -4.33
CA THR A 46 -4.42 2.43 -4.96
C THR A 46 -3.36 2.98 -5.90
N ALA A 47 -2.10 2.59 -5.72
CA ALA A 47 -1.00 2.95 -6.62
C ALA A 47 0.17 1.96 -6.50
N VAL A 48 0.89 1.77 -7.61
CA VAL A 48 2.09 0.93 -7.70
C VAL A 48 3.09 1.59 -8.65
N GLY A 49 4.38 1.65 -8.28
CA GLY A 49 5.43 2.12 -9.17
C GLY A 49 6.67 2.63 -8.44
N THR A 50 7.69 3.07 -9.19
CA THR A 50 8.98 3.53 -8.64
C THR A 50 8.94 4.95 -8.07
N ASN A 51 7.96 5.76 -8.48
CA ASN A 51 7.86 7.18 -8.14
C ASN A 51 6.52 7.50 -7.45
N VAL A 52 6.00 6.57 -6.64
CA VAL A 52 4.74 6.77 -5.94
C VAL A 52 5.01 7.54 -4.63
N PRO A 53 4.44 8.75 -4.47
CA PRO A 53 4.62 9.52 -3.24
C PRO A 53 3.91 8.84 -2.08
N VAL A 54 4.61 8.66 -0.97
CA VAL A 54 4.03 8.10 0.27
C VAL A 54 3.28 9.23 1.00
N PRO A 55 1.95 9.11 1.20
CA PRO A 55 1.18 10.12 1.92
C PRO A 55 1.64 10.29 3.37
N ALA A 56 1.52 11.51 3.90
CA ALA A 56 1.80 11.77 5.30
C ALA A 56 0.86 10.93 6.21
N GLY A 57 1.41 10.34 7.26
CA GLY A 57 0.66 9.48 8.18
C GLY A 57 0.42 8.05 7.68
N ALA A 58 0.93 7.67 6.50
CA ALA A 58 0.90 6.29 6.05
C ALA A 58 1.80 5.39 6.92
N THR A 59 1.33 4.18 7.23
CA THR A 59 2.15 3.14 7.85
C THR A 59 3.13 2.62 6.80
N VAL A 60 4.43 2.70 7.07
CA VAL A 60 5.45 2.25 6.14
C VAL A 60 5.90 0.83 6.49
N VAL A 61 5.83 -0.07 5.52
CA VAL A 61 6.39 -1.42 5.61
C VAL A 61 7.61 -1.47 4.69
N ASP A 62 8.80 -1.60 5.28
CA ASP A 62 10.04 -1.60 4.52
C ASP A 62 10.48 -3.03 4.18
N LEU A 63 10.40 -3.36 2.89
CA LEU A 63 10.84 -4.61 2.29
C LEU A 63 11.88 -4.33 1.18
N SER A 64 12.68 -3.26 1.33
CA SER A 64 13.69 -2.85 0.35
C SER A 64 14.75 -3.93 0.06
N GLY A 65 14.93 -4.90 0.95
CA GLY A 65 15.81 -6.07 0.77
C GLY A 65 15.13 -7.31 0.19
N ALA A 66 13.82 -7.28 -0.07
CA ALA A 66 13.04 -8.44 -0.47
C ALA A 66 12.39 -8.30 -1.85
N THR A 67 11.89 -9.43 -2.36
CA THR A 67 11.05 -9.50 -3.56
C THR A 67 9.59 -9.60 -3.14
N VAL A 68 8.76 -8.71 -3.68
CA VAL A 68 7.31 -8.67 -3.47
C VAL A 68 6.61 -9.11 -4.76
N LEU A 69 5.52 -9.87 -4.61
CA LEU A 69 4.69 -10.36 -5.71
C LEU A 69 3.22 -10.43 -5.27
N PRO A 70 2.26 -10.57 -6.20
CA PRO A 70 0.90 -10.96 -5.87
C PRO A 70 0.87 -12.21 -4.98
N GLY A 71 -0.10 -12.26 -4.07
CA GLY A 71 -0.33 -13.48 -3.29
C GLY A 71 -0.62 -14.67 -4.21
N PHE A 72 -0.08 -15.83 -3.86
CA PHE A 72 -0.37 -17.05 -4.61
C PHE A 72 -1.85 -17.44 -4.49
N ILE A 73 -2.36 -18.02 -5.56
CA ILE A 73 -3.71 -18.58 -5.63
C ILE A 73 -3.56 -20.09 -5.73
N ASP A 74 -4.02 -20.81 -4.70
CA ASP A 74 -4.09 -22.26 -4.74
C ASP A 74 -5.42 -22.68 -5.38
N ALA A 75 -5.34 -23.30 -6.55
CA ALA A 75 -6.51 -23.72 -7.33
C ALA A 75 -6.99 -25.13 -6.97
N HIS A 76 -6.21 -25.90 -6.21
CA HIS A 76 -6.55 -27.29 -5.96
C HIS A 76 -5.87 -27.84 -4.70
N VAL A 77 -6.64 -27.91 -3.62
CA VAL A 77 -6.22 -28.49 -2.34
C VAL A 77 -7.33 -29.39 -1.79
N HIS A 78 -6.94 -30.45 -1.09
CA HIS A 78 -7.81 -31.25 -0.22
C HIS A 78 -7.35 -31.04 1.23
N LEU A 79 -8.23 -30.53 2.09
CA LEU A 79 -7.98 -30.19 3.50
C LEU A 79 -8.65 -31.20 4.44
#